data_AF-A0A0M3WPX0-F1
#
_entry.id   AF-A0A0M3WPX0-F1
#
_cell.length_a   1.000
_cell.length_b   1.000
_cell.length_c   1.000
_cell.angle_alpha   90.00
_cell.angle_beta   90.00
_cell.angle_gamma   90.00
#
_symmetry.space_group_name_H-M   'P 1'
#
loop_
_entity.id
_entity.type
_entity.pdbx_description
1 polymer ?
#
loop_
_entity_poly.entity_id
_entity_poly.type
_entity_poly.pdbx_seq_one_letter_code
_entity_poly.pdbx_strand_id
1 'polypeptide(L)'
;RKKNCQFLQPLLLFLVILALGGVLVEGYFLREMRSRLDSTTSEISTGANASFEKIIQERKSDPEKPAAHLTGCNCSPSDGDLLYWEDKKGLAFKSQTGYHNGALLIKKTGYYYVYSKLMLGEVECIDTKMKLFKHIVVKRNDKYPSEITLMSSRRFLCI
;
A
#
# COMPACT_ATOMS: atom_id res chain seq x y z
N ARG A 1 16.64 -20.82 -62.02
CA ARG A 1 16.98 -20.05 -60.80
C ARG A 1 15.81 -20.18 -59.80
N LYS A 2 15.74 -21.26 -59.01
CA LYS A 2 14.71 -21.54 -57.99
C LYS A 2 15.35 -22.42 -56.90
N LYS A 3 16.15 -21.84 -55.99
CA LYS A 3 16.76 -22.58 -54.87
C LYS A 3 16.60 -21.89 -53.51
N ASN A 4 16.04 -20.68 -53.46
CA ASN A 4 15.94 -19.91 -52.21
C ASN A 4 14.60 -20.11 -51.46
N CYS A 5 13.58 -20.73 -52.06
CA CYS A 5 12.30 -21.03 -51.38
C CYS A 5 12.30 -22.34 -50.57
N GLN A 6 13.23 -23.27 -50.80
CA GLN A 6 13.20 -24.58 -50.14
C GLN A 6 13.82 -24.59 -48.74
N PHE A 7 14.78 -23.70 -48.46
CA PHE A 7 15.44 -23.60 -47.14
C PHE A 7 14.73 -22.64 -46.18
N LEU A 8 13.96 -21.68 -46.72
CA LEU A 8 13.19 -20.72 -45.92
C LEU A 8 11.96 -21.36 -45.25
N GLN A 9 11.35 -22.36 -45.89
CA GLN A 9 10.18 -23.08 -45.35
C GLN A 9 10.47 -23.87 -44.06
N PRO A 10 11.52 -24.70 -43.95
CA PRO A 10 11.81 -25.42 -42.71
C PRO A 10 12.26 -24.47 -41.59
N LEU A 11 12.99 -23.39 -41.92
CA LEU A 11 13.38 -22.37 -40.96
C LEU A 11 12.15 -21.65 -40.38
N LEU A 12 11.21 -21.28 -41.24
CA LEU A 12 9.98 -20.60 -40.82
C LEU A 12 9.10 -21.53 -39.97
N LEU A 13 9.00 -22.82 -40.33
CA LEU A 13 8.34 -23.85 -39.52
C LEU A 13 9.00 -24.00 -38.14
N PHE A 14 10.33 -24.04 -38.09
CA PHE A 14 11.08 -24.12 -36.83
C PHE A 14 10.83 -22.91 -35.93
N LEU A 15 10.84 -21.70 -36.49
CA LEU A 15 10.55 -20.47 -35.74
C LEU A 15 9.11 -20.45 -35.22
N VAL A 16 8.13 -20.93 -36.00
CA VAL A 16 6.74 -21.06 -35.55
C VAL A 16 6.62 -22.05 -34.39
N ILE A 17 7.32 -23.19 -34.45
CA ILE A 17 7.32 -24.17 -33.35
C ILE A 17 7.97 -23.58 -32.10
N LEU A 18 9.07 -22.84 -32.23
CA LEU A 18 9.70 -22.15 -31.09
C LEU A 18 8.78 -21.09 -30.47
N ALA A 19 8.09 -20.31 -31.30
CA ALA A 19 7.14 -19.30 -30.83
C ALA A 19 5.95 -19.96 -30.09
N LEU A 20 5.37 -21.03 -30.64
CA LEU A 20 4.30 -21.79 -29.99
C LEU A 20 4.78 -22.46 -28.70
N GLY A 21 6.00 -22.98 -28.69
CA GLY A 21 6.64 -23.54 -27.49
C GLY A 21 6.80 -22.49 -26.39
N GLY A 22 7.26 -21.28 -26.72
CA GLY A 22 7.36 -20.16 -25.79
C GLY A 22 6.01 -19.80 -25.16
N VAL A 23 4.95 -19.67 -25.97
CA VAL A 23 3.60 -19.37 -25.49
C VAL A 23 3.06 -20.46 -24.56
N LEU A 24 3.33 -21.73 -24.86
CA LEU A 24 2.92 -22.85 -24.00
C LEU A 24 3.65 -22.84 -22.65
N VAL A 25 4.95 -22.53 -22.65
CA VAL A 25 5.75 -22.44 -21.41
C VAL A 25 5.29 -21.25 -20.55
N GLU A 26 5.10 -20.08 -21.16
CA GLU A 26 4.57 -18.90 -20.46
C GLU A 26 3.16 -19.16 -19.91
N GLY A 27 2.28 -19.77 -20.71
CA GLY A 27 0.93 -20.16 -20.28
C GLY A 27 0.94 -21.17 -19.13
N TYR A 28 1.84 -22.15 -19.16
CA TYR A 28 2.05 -23.09 -18.06
C TYR A 28 2.52 -22.38 -16.79
N PHE A 29 3.50 -21.49 -16.90
CA PHE A 29 4.03 -20.73 -15.76
C PHE A 29 2.98 -19.79 -15.14
N LEU A 30 2.20 -19.10 -15.98
CA LEU A 30 1.09 -18.26 -15.53
C LEU A 30 0.01 -19.09 -14.81
N ARG A 31 -0.29 -20.29 -15.31
CA ARG A 31 -1.26 -21.20 -14.70
C ARG A 31 -0.76 -21.74 -13.36
N GLU A 32 0.50 -22.13 -13.26
CA GLU A 32 1.14 -22.58 -12.02
C GLU A 32 1.17 -21.44 -10.98
N MET A 33 1.56 -20.23 -11.38
CA MET A 33 1.53 -19.04 -10.51
C MET A 33 0.10 -18.73 -10.04
N ARG A 34 -0.89 -18.81 -10.93
CA ARG A 34 -2.29 -18.62 -10.58
C ARG A 34 -2.80 -19.70 -9.64
N SER A 35 -2.43 -20.96 -9.87
CA SER A 35 -2.75 -22.07 -8.99
C SER A 35 -2.15 -21.89 -7.60
N ARG A 36 -0.91 -21.37 -7.51
CA ARG A 36 -0.27 -21.04 -6.22
C ARG A 36 -0.93 -19.86 -5.53
N LEU A 37 -1.38 -18.85 -6.28
CA LEU A 37 -2.16 -17.74 -5.73
C LEU A 37 -3.52 -18.21 -5.23
N ASP A 38 -4.20 -19.09 -5.96
CA ASP A 38 -5.52 -19.62 -5.58
C ASP A 38 -5.40 -20.60 -4.41
N SER A 39 -4.36 -21.43 -4.34
CA SER A 39 -4.09 -22.29 -3.18
C SER A 39 -3.71 -21.47 -1.96
N THR A 40 -2.86 -20.45 -2.12
CA THR A 40 -2.51 -19.53 -1.03
C THR A 40 -3.73 -18.72 -0.62
N THR A 41 -4.58 -18.27 -1.55
CA THR A 41 -5.84 -17.55 -1.25
C THR A 41 -6.86 -18.46 -0.56
N SER A 42 -6.92 -19.75 -0.92
CA SER A 42 -7.83 -20.74 -0.35
C SER A 42 -7.37 -21.25 1.02
N GLU A 43 -6.06 -21.42 1.21
CA GLU A 43 -5.43 -21.69 2.50
C GLU A 43 -5.49 -20.47 3.41
N ILE A 44 -5.34 -19.26 2.86
CA ILE A 44 -5.62 -18.02 3.58
C ILE A 44 -7.12 -17.92 3.86
N SER A 45 -8.06 -18.23 2.97
CA SER A 45 -9.48 -18.09 3.32
C SER A 45 -9.95 -19.16 4.31
N THR A 46 -9.46 -20.39 4.22
CA THR A 46 -9.90 -21.49 5.11
C THR A 46 -9.09 -21.51 6.41
N GLY A 47 -7.78 -21.28 6.32
CA GLY A 47 -6.86 -21.14 7.45
C GLY A 47 -6.93 -19.76 8.13
N ALA A 48 -7.25 -18.68 7.43
CA ALA A 48 -7.65 -17.43 8.07
C ALA A 48 -9.08 -17.52 8.59
N ASN A 49 -10.09 -18.12 7.96
CA ASN A 49 -11.40 -18.18 8.64
C ASN A 49 -11.34 -19.00 9.94
N ALA A 50 -10.63 -20.14 9.95
CA ALA A 50 -10.45 -20.95 11.17
C ALA A 50 -9.45 -20.34 12.19
N SER A 51 -8.33 -19.75 11.74
CA SER A 51 -7.40 -19.09 12.67
C SER A 51 -7.86 -17.69 13.09
N PHE A 52 -8.65 -16.98 12.29
CA PHE A 52 -9.23 -15.67 12.61
C PHE A 52 -10.42 -15.85 13.55
N GLU A 53 -11.25 -16.90 13.43
CA GLU A 53 -12.19 -17.27 14.49
C GLU A 53 -11.47 -17.63 15.79
N LYS A 54 -10.42 -18.46 15.74
CA LYS A 54 -9.64 -18.82 16.93
C LYS A 54 -8.91 -17.61 17.55
N ILE A 55 -8.36 -16.71 16.73
CA ILE A 55 -7.72 -15.45 17.15
C ILE A 55 -8.77 -14.46 17.69
N ILE A 56 -9.97 -14.38 17.12
CA ILE A 56 -11.06 -13.54 17.65
C ILE A 56 -11.57 -14.10 18.99
N GLN A 57 -11.60 -15.42 19.14
CA GLN A 57 -12.06 -16.07 20.36
C GLN A 57 -11.03 -16.01 21.50
N GLU A 58 -9.72 -16.09 21.19
CA GLU A 58 -8.66 -15.86 22.18
C GLU A 58 -8.40 -14.37 22.49
N ARG A 59 -8.69 -13.44 21.57
CA ARG A 59 -8.46 -11.99 21.79
C ARG A 59 -9.61 -11.30 22.56
N LYS A 60 -10.66 -12.03 22.94
CA LYS A 60 -11.77 -11.47 23.73
C LYS A 60 -11.47 -11.24 25.22
N SER A 61 -10.25 -11.51 25.71
CA SER A 61 -9.90 -11.33 27.13
C SER A 61 -8.76 -10.35 27.45
N ASP A 62 -8.23 -9.59 26.48
CA ASP A 62 -7.31 -8.46 26.76
C ASP A 62 -8.04 -7.14 26.41
N PRO A 63 -8.06 -6.10 27.27
CA PRO A 63 -8.52 -4.78 26.85
C PRO A 63 -7.73 -4.34 25.62
N GLU A 64 -8.41 -4.38 24.46
CA GLU A 64 -7.84 -4.20 23.13
C GLU A 64 -6.90 -2.98 23.10
N LYS A 65 -5.58 -3.20 22.94
CA LYS A 65 -4.61 -2.10 23.01
C LYS A 65 -4.99 -1.00 22.01
N PRO A 66 -4.95 0.30 22.40
CA PRO A 66 -5.40 1.35 21.51
C PRO A 66 -4.56 1.39 20.24
N ALA A 67 -5.23 1.37 19.10
CA ALA A 67 -4.61 1.28 17.78
C ALA A 67 -5.45 2.04 16.74
N ALA A 68 -4.79 2.49 15.68
CA ALA A 68 -5.47 3.06 14.53
C ALA A 68 -4.61 2.90 13.28
N HIS A 69 -5.29 2.74 12.15
CA HIS A 69 -4.72 2.91 10.81
C HIS A 69 -5.67 3.83 10.06
N LEU A 70 -5.15 4.93 9.52
CA LEU A 70 -5.92 5.89 8.73
C LEU A 70 -5.38 5.90 7.30
N THR A 71 -6.26 6.14 6.33
CA THR A 71 -5.91 6.10 4.90
C THR A 71 -6.16 7.44 4.23
N GLY A 72 -5.56 7.66 3.06
CA GLY A 72 -5.74 8.90 2.31
C GLY A 72 -7.19 9.10 1.88
N CYS A 73 -7.68 10.35 1.96
CA CYS A 73 -9.02 10.74 1.50
C CYS A 73 -8.93 11.97 0.57
N ASN A 74 -9.97 12.16 -0.25
CA ASN A 74 -10.17 13.40 -1.01
C ASN A 74 -10.82 14.52 -0.16
N CYS A 75 -10.71 14.40 1.17
CA CYS A 75 -11.31 15.31 2.14
C CYS A 75 -10.30 16.30 2.73
N SER A 76 -9.04 16.24 2.28
CA SER A 76 -8.01 17.20 2.68
C SER A 76 -8.25 18.56 2.00
N PRO A 77 -8.22 19.68 2.75
CA PRO A 77 -8.27 21.02 2.19
C PRO A 77 -7.09 21.26 1.23
N SER A 78 -7.33 21.95 0.12
CA SER A 78 -6.29 22.29 -0.84
C SER A 78 -5.25 23.29 -0.30
N ASP A 79 -5.67 24.16 0.62
CA ASP A 79 -4.84 25.26 1.17
C ASP A 79 -4.40 25.02 2.63
N GLY A 80 -4.57 23.79 3.14
CA GLY A 80 -4.31 23.47 4.55
C GLY A 80 -2.96 22.80 4.77
N ASP A 81 -2.22 23.23 5.80
CA ASP A 81 -0.98 22.57 6.26
C ASP A 81 -1.22 21.19 6.92
N LEU A 82 -2.49 20.86 7.23
CA LEU A 82 -2.89 19.62 7.89
C LEU A 82 -3.66 18.69 6.95
N LEU A 83 -3.18 17.45 6.84
CA LEU A 83 -3.84 16.40 6.07
C LEU A 83 -5.02 15.79 6.83
N TYR A 84 -6.11 15.58 6.10
CA TYR A 84 -7.26 14.81 6.56
C TYR A 84 -7.15 13.38 6.04
N TRP A 85 -7.72 12.47 6.80
CA TRP A 85 -7.58 11.03 6.61
C TRP A 85 -8.95 10.38 6.77
N GLU A 86 -9.18 9.31 6.01
CA GLU A 86 -10.32 8.42 6.18
C GLU A 86 -10.08 7.54 7.40
N ASP A 87 -11.08 7.46 8.28
CA ASP A 87 -10.99 6.83 9.60
C ASP A 87 -11.98 5.67 9.81
N LYS A 88 -12.83 5.38 8.83
CA LYS A 88 -13.94 4.42 8.94
C LYS A 88 -14.03 3.43 7.78
N LYS A 89 -13.64 3.82 6.56
CA LYS A 89 -13.87 3.03 5.34
C LYS A 89 -12.63 2.30 4.86
N GLY A 90 -12.84 1.16 4.21
CA GLY A 90 -11.79 0.37 3.56
C GLY A 90 -10.81 -0.21 4.58
N LEU A 91 -9.53 0.09 4.41
CA LEU A 91 -8.46 -0.38 5.32
C LEU A 91 -8.33 0.48 6.59
N ALA A 92 -9.08 1.58 6.69
CA ALA A 92 -9.03 2.44 7.86
C ALA A 92 -9.75 1.78 9.05
N PHE A 93 -9.13 1.84 10.23
CA PHE A 93 -9.74 1.39 11.48
C PHE A 93 -9.23 2.19 12.67
N LYS A 94 -10.02 2.17 13.74
CA LYS A 94 -9.67 2.71 15.05
C LYS A 94 -10.19 1.79 16.14
N SER A 95 -9.35 1.47 17.11
CA SER A 95 -9.72 0.82 18.36
C SER A 95 -9.23 1.65 19.54
N GLN A 96 -10.13 1.96 20.47
CA GLN A 96 -9.87 2.75 21.68
C GLN A 96 -9.15 4.10 21.46
N THR A 97 -9.27 4.66 20.24
CA THR A 97 -8.77 5.98 19.85
C THR A 97 -9.93 6.84 19.31
N GLY A 98 -9.70 8.13 19.11
CA GLY A 98 -10.64 9.02 18.43
C GLY A 98 -10.00 9.63 17.20
N TYR A 99 -10.80 10.30 16.38
CA TYR A 99 -10.30 11.07 15.23
C TYR A 99 -11.14 12.34 15.10
N HIS A 100 -10.47 13.48 14.93
CA HIS A 100 -11.13 14.77 14.80
C HIS A 100 -10.24 15.75 14.06
N ASN A 101 -10.77 16.40 13.01
CA ASN A 101 -10.12 17.47 12.24
C ASN A 101 -8.66 17.18 11.88
N GLY A 102 -8.39 16.05 11.23
CA GLY A 102 -7.03 15.68 10.83
C GLY A 102 -6.18 14.99 11.91
N ALA A 103 -6.61 15.03 13.18
CA ALA A 103 -5.82 14.52 14.31
C ALA A 103 -6.37 13.21 14.90
N LEU A 104 -5.45 12.29 15.19
CA LEU A 104 -5.73 11.10 15.99
C LEU A 104 -5.76 11.47 17.48
N LEU A 105 -6.88 11.16 18.15
CA LEU A 105 -7.07 11.46 19.58
C LEU A 105 -6.67 10.25 20.43
N ILE A 106 -5.67 10.45 21.28
CA ILE A 106 -5.17 9.43 22.21
C ILE A 106 -6.00 9.48 23.50
N LYS A 107 -6.77 8.42 23.77
CA LYS A 107 -7.66 8.33 24.94
C LYS A 107 -7.00 7.71 26.18
N LYS A 108 -5.94 6.91 25.99
CA LYS A 108 -5.23 6.19 27.05
C LYS A 108 -3.76 6.61 27.06
N THR A 109 -3.21 6.93 28.23
CA THR A 109 -1.79 7.26 28.36
C THR A 109 -0.93 6.02 28.15
N GLY A 110 0.20 6.17 27.45
CA GLY A 110 1.12 5.07 27.21
C GLY A 110 2.14 5.39 26.11
N TYR A 111 2.97 4.40 25.79
CA TYR A 111 3.89 4.47 24.66
C TYR A 111 3.21 3.98 23.39
N TYR A 112 3.39 4.74 22.32
CA TYR A 112 2.76 4.47 21.03
C TYR A 112 3.82 4.40 19.94
N TYR A 113 3.69 3.40 19.08
CA TYR A 113 4.40 3.37 17.82
C TYR A 113 3.60 4.16 16.79
N VAL A 114 4.21 5.21 16.24
CA VAL A 114 3.57 6.12 15.27
C VAL A 114 4.31 6.02 13.94
N TYR A 115 3.56 5.91 12.85
CA TYR A 115 4.08 5.90 11.50
C TYR A 115 3.19 6.74 10.59
N SER A 116 3.75 7.22 9.47
CA SER A 116 3.02 7.92 8.42
C SER A 116 3.75 7.74 7.09
N LYS A 117 2.98 7.59 6.01
CA LYS A 117 3.50 7.47 4.64
C LYS A 117 2.67 8.32 3.70
N LEU A 118 3.36 9.10 2.87
CA LEU A 118 2.76 9.88 1.79
C LEU A 118 3.27 9.35 0.47
N MET A 119 2.36 9.22 -0.50
CA MET A 119 2.67 8.91 -1.89
C MET A 119 2.51 10.20 -2.68
N LEU A 120 3.60 10.67 -3.27
CA LEU A 120 3.64 11.89 -4.06
C LEU A 120 3.85 11.48 -5.52
N GLY A 121 3.03 12.02 -6.42
CA GLY A 121 3.17 11.83 -7.86
C GLY A 121 3.84 13.06 -8.48
N GLU A 122 4.78 12.84 -9.39
CA GLU A 122 5.41 13.87 -10.21
C GLU A 122 4.88 13.72 -11.63
N VAL A 123 4.27 14.78 -12.18
CA VAL A 123 3.57 14.69 -13.47
C VAL A 123 4.51 14.97 -14.65
N GLU A 124 5.51 15.83 -14.47
CA GLU A 124 6.69 16.01 -15.34
C GLU A 124 7.46 17.22 -14.83
N CYS A 125 8.79 17.12 -14.81
CA CYS A 125 9.68 18.15 -14.28
C CYS A 125 9.98 19.20 -15.35
N ILE A 126 8.99 20.01 -15.71
CA ILE A 126 9.11 20.99 -16.82
C ILE A 126 9.92 22.23 -16.38
N ASP A 127 9.80 22.63 -15.11
CA ASP A 127 10.57 23.73 -14.53
C ASP A 127 11.69 23.15 -13.64
N THR A 128 12.94 23.60 -13.78
CA THR A 128 14.11 23.09 -13.00
C THR A 128 14.07 23.50 -11.52
N LYS A 129 12.96 24.09 -11.06
CA LYS A 129 12.80 24.60 -9.71
C LYS A 129 12.44 23.46 -8.77
N MET A 130 13.46 22.96 -8.07
CA MET A 130 13.26 22.05 -6.96
C MET A 130 12.59 22.77 -5.78
N LYS A 131 11.47 22.24 -5.30
CA LYS A 131 10.81 22.70 -4.07
C LYS A 131 11.11 21.74 -2.93
N LEU A 132 11.33 22.29 -1.73
CA LEU A 132 11.49 21.51 -0.53
C LEU A 132 10.11 21.03 -0.04
N PHE A 133 9.89 19.73 -0.13
CA PHE A 133 8.77 19.06 0.51
C PHE A 133 9.15 18.62 1.93
N LYS A 134 8.29 18.92 2.90
CA LYS A 134 8.48 18.58 4.32
C LYS A 134 7.25 17.85 4.83
N HIS A 135 7.45 16.61 5.28
CA HIS A 135 6.42 15.81 5.94
C HIS A 135 6.72 15.73 7.43
N ILE A 136 5.78 16.15 8.27
CA ILE A 136 5.94 16.24 9.72
C ILE A 136 4.77 15.57 10.40
N VAL A 137 5.05 14.82 11.47
CA VAL A 137 4.04 14.37 12.43
C VAL A 137 4.25 15.12 13.73
N VAL A 138 3.21 15.81 14.20
CA VAL A 138 3.24 16.65 15.40
C VAL A 138 2.30 16.10 16.47
N LYS A 139 2.64 16.38 17.73
CA LYS A 139 1.82 16.12 18.91
C LYS A 139 1.35 17.45 19.48
N ARG A 140 0.05 17.55 19.73
CA ARG A 140 -0.57 18.66 20.45
C ARG A 140 -1.04 18.19 21.82
N ASN A 141 -0.95 19.05 22.83
CA ASN A 141 -1.41 18.79 24.18
C ASN A 141 -1.95 20.10 24.76
N ASP A 142 -3.15 20.09 25.35
CA ASP A 142 -3.76 21.29 25.92
C ASP A 142 -2.90 21.93 27.04
N LYS A 143 -2.07 21.13 27.72
CA LYS A 143 -1.15 21.60 28.76
C LYS A 143 0.10 22.29 28.21
N TYR A 144 0.37 22.19 26.90
CA TYR A 144 1.55 22.78 26.28
C TYR A 144 1.17 23.48 24.98
N PRO A 145 1.26 24.83 24.92
CA PRO A 145 0.66 25.62 23.84
C PRO A 145 1.30 25.39 22.47
N SER A 146 2.54 24.89 22.44
CA SER A 146 3.29 24.69 21.19
C SER A 146 3.21 23.25 20.69
N GLU A 147 3.24 23.08 19.37
CA GLU A 147 3.29 21.75 18.77
C GLU A 147 4.66 21.10 18.96
N ILE A 148 4.66 19.80 19.27
CA ILE A 148 5.89 19.02 19.47
C ILE A 148 6.08 18.13 18.25
N THR A 149 7.16 18.33 17.50
CA THR A 149 7.50 17.46 16.36
C THR A 149 7.93 16.08 16.86
N LEU A 150 7.26 15.03 16.39
CA LEU A 150 7.60 13.64 16.68
C LEU A 150 8.45 13.02 15.56
N MET A 151 8.10 13.30 14.32
CA MET A 151 8.79 12.79 13.13
C MET A 151 8.87 13.88 12.06
N SER A 152 9.97 13.93 11.32
CA SER A 152 10.14 14.84 10.19
C SER A 152 10.91 14.14 9.07
N SER A 153 10.45 14.32 7.84
CA SER A 153 11.12 13.91 6.61
C SER A 153 11.15 15.08 5.64
N ARG A 154 12.25 15.23 4.91
CA ARG A 154 12.48 16.33 3.95
C ARG A 154 12.96 15.75 2.64
N ARG A 155 12.39 16.20 1.53
CA ARG A 155 12.75 15.79 0.18
C ARG A 155 12.68 16.99 -0.75
N PHE A 156 13.60 17.10 -1.70
CA PHE A 156 13.45 18.03 -2.80
C PHE A 156 12.67 17.32 -3.91
N LEU A 157 11.59 17.93 -4.35
CA LEU A 157 10.71 17.40 -5.39
C LEU A 157 10.57 18.45 -6.49
N CYS A 158 10.32 17.98 -7.70
CA CYS A 158 9.88 18.84 -8.79
C CYS A 158 8.36 18.99 -8.70
N ILE A 159 7.89 20.16 -8.27
CA ILE A 159 6.46 20.48 -8.05
C ILE A 159 6.21 21.94 -8.38
#